data_AF-A0A6A3PN83-F1
#
_entry.id   AF-A0A6A3PN83-F1
#
_cell.length_a   1.000
_cell.length_b   1.000
_cell.length_c   1.000
_cell.angle_alpha   90.00
_cell.angle_beta   90.00
_cell.angle_gamma   90.00
#
_symmetry.space_group_name_H-M   'P 1'
#
loop_
_entity.id
_entity.type
_entity.pdbx_description
1 polymer ?
#
loop_
_entity_poly.entity_id
_entity_poly.type
_entity_poly.pdbx_seq_one_letter_code
_entity_poly.pdbx_strand_id
1 'polypeptide(L)'
;MLKPHVHSERPDQTVFKVRLPDGSEGELVEDIIGYRRRHGRKEYHVKWLGQSKLTWEPQENLNYVQDLIARYHQRQAHKRKTTKNRETRTSLEEGHVTDMS
;
A
#
# COMPACT_ATOMS: atom_id res chain seq x y z
N MET A 1 0.82 32.02 -35.68
CA MET A 1 1.19 32.12 -34.25
C MET A 1 0.12 31.40 -33.43
N LEU A 2 0.51 30.40 -32.64
CA LEU A 2 -0.26 29.82 -31.53
C LEU A 2 0.75 29.58 -30.40
N LYS A 3 0.44 30.05 -29.19
CA LYS A 3 1.29 29.90 -28.00
C LYS A 3 1.34 28.41 -27.57
N PRO A 4 2.45 27.94 -26.98
CA PRO A 4 2.64 26.52 -26.69
C PRO A 4 1.73 26.11 -25.53
N HIS A 5 0.87 25.11 -25.75
CA HIS A 5 0.17 24.49 -24.65
C HIS A 5 1.10 23.44 -24.04
N VAL A 6 1.78 23.84 -22.97
CA VAL A 6 2.55 22.95 -22.10
C VAL A 6 1.55 22.09 -21.33
N HIS A 7 0.97 21.07 -21.97
CA HIS A 7 0.52 19.91 -21.20
C HIS A 7 1.78 19.14 -20.87
N SER A 8 2.37 19.43 -19.72
CA SER A 8 3.22 18.45 -19.03
C SER A 8 2.32 17.33 -18.50
N GLU A 9 1.52 16.71 -19.36
CA GLU A 9 0.88 15.43 -19.05
C GLU A 9 1.81 14.40 -19.64
N ARG A 10 2.50 13.70 -18.74
CA ARG A 10 3.39 12.63 -19.16
C ARG A 10 2.52 11.64 -19.96
N PRO A 11 2.90 11.24 -21.18
CA PRO A 11 2.09 10.37 -22.04
C PRO A 11 1.76 9.00 -21.44
N ASP A 12 2.31 8.66 -20.27
CA ASP A 12 2.20 7.38 -19.59
C ASP A 12 1.14 7.33 -18.47
N GLN A 13 0.42 8.42 -18.17
CA GLN A 13 -0.57 8.44 -17.09
C GLN A 13 -2.00 8.51 -17.63
N THR A 14 -2.78 7.45 -17.41
CA THR A 14 -4.21 7.37 -17.72
C THR A 14 -5.02 7.30 -16.44
N VAL A 15 -5.96 8.24 -16.26
CA VAL A 15 -6.86 8.27 -15.09
C VAL A 15 -8.17 7.56 -15.43
N PHE A 16 -8.41 6.40 -14.83
CA PHE A 16 -9.67 5.67 -14.99
C PHE A 16 -10.70 6.12 -13.95
N LYS A 17 -11.64 6.97 -14.38
CA LYS A 17 -12.79 7.39 -13.56
C LYS A 17 -13.91 6.35 -13.62
N VAL A 18 -14.54 6.08 -12.47
CA VAL A 18 -15.69 5.18 -12.33
C VAL A 18 -16.81 5.86 -11.57
N ARG A 19 -18.05 5.54 -11.92
CA ARG A 19 -19.23 6.04 -11.18
C ARG A 19 -19.54 5.12 -10.01
N LEU A 20 -19.63 5.69 -8.81
CA LEU A 20 -19.90 4.98 -7.58
C LEU A 20 -21.43 4.88 -7.32
N PRO A 21 -21.88 3.96 -6.45
CA PRO A 21 -23.31 3.77 -6.15
C PRO A 21 -24.04 5.00 -5.60
N ASP A 22 -23.33 5.89 -4.90
CA ASP A 22 -23.84 7.19 -4.41
C ASP A 22 -23.92 8.26 -5.50
N GLY A 23 -23.52 7.93 -6.73
CA GLY A 23 -23.52 8.83 -7.89
C GLY A 23 -22.26 9.68 -8.00
N SER A 24 -21.31 9.62 -7.07
CA SER A 24 -20.05 10.34 -7.17
C SER A 24 -19.06 9.64 -8.11
N GLU A 25 -17.96 10.31 -8.42
CA GLU A 25 -16.85 9.74 -9.18
C GLU A 25 -15.79 9.17 -8.25
N GLY A 26 -15.24 8.01 -8.61
CA GLY A 26 -14.08 7.39 -8.00
C GLY A 26 -13.00 7.08 -9.03
N GLU A 27 -11.86 6.57 -8.55
CA GLU A 27 -10.75 6.12 -9.39
C GLU A 27 -10.47 4.64 -9.15
N LEU A 28 -10.06 3.92 -10.20
CA LEU A 28 -9.68 2.52 -10.06
C LEU A 28 -8.36 2.35 -9.30
N VAL A 29 -8.40 1.55 -8.24
CA VAL A 29 -7.23 1.19 -7.44
C VAL A 29 -6.67 -0.14 -7.93
N GLU A 30 -5.36 -0.19 -8.15
CA GLU A 30 -4.63 -1.41 -8.50
C GLU A 30 -4.26 -2.21 -7.25
N ASP A 31 -3.65 -1.59 -6.23
CA ASP A 31 -3.30 -2.26 -4.95
C ASP A 31 -3.11 -1.25 -3.81
N ILE A 32 -3.18 -1.77 -2.58
CA ILE A 32 -2.73 -1.08 -1.38
C ILE A 32 -1.33 -1.58 -1.03
N ILE A 33 -0.36 -0.67 -1.07
CA ILE A 33 1.06 -1.00 -0.94
C ILE A 33 1.66 -0.52 0.39
N GLY A 34 0.93 0.31 1.13
CA GLY A 34 1.41 0.89 2.38
C GLY A 34 0.28 1.27 3.33
N TYR A 35 0.62 1.37 4.61
CA TYR A 35 -0.25 1.81 5.68
C TYR A 35 0.55 2.63 6.69
N ARG A 36 -0.06 3.71 7.19
CA ARG A 36 0.49 4.48 8.30
C ARG A 36 -0.63 5.02 9.18
N ARG A 37 -0.29 5.35 10.43
CA ARG A 37 -1.11 6.22 11.28
C ARG A 37 -0.43 7.57 11.39
N ARG A 38 -1.13 8.64 11.01
CA ARG A 38 -0.64 10.01 11.09
C ARG A 38 -1.68 10.88 11.80
N HIS A 39 -1.29 11.57 12.86
CA HIS A 39 -2.20 12.39 13.67
C HIS A 39 -3.48 11.65 14.11
N GLY A 40 -3.34 10.38 14.52
CA GLY A 40 -4.48 9.55 14.92
C GLY A 40 -5.33 8.99 13.77
N ARG A 41 -5.13 9.44 12.53
CA ARG A 41 -5.87 8.98 11.35
C ARG A 41 -5.13 7.86 10.64
N LYS A 42 -5.90 6.94 10.05
CA LYS A 42 -5.39 5.84 9.24
C LYS A 42 -5.28 6.31 7.80
N GLU A 43 -4.10 6.16 7.21
CA GLU A 43 -3.83 6.49 5.82
C GLU A 43 -3.19 5.28 5.12
N TYR A 44 -3.50 5.13 3.84
CA TYR A 44 -3.03 4.04 3.00
C TYR A 44 -2.31 4.59 1.77
N HIS A 45 -1.23 3.93 1.38
CA HIS A 45 -0.49 4.29 0.18
C HIS A 45 -1.08 3.49 -0.99
N VAL A 46 -1.73 4.22 -1.89
CA VAL A 46 -2.57 3.66 -2.96
C VAL A 46 -1.79 3.63 -4.26
N LYS A 47 -1.81 2.48 -4.94
CA LYS A 47 -1.39 2.35 -6.34
C LYS A 47 -2.63 2.45 -7.21
N TRP A 48 -2.72 3.51 -8.01
CA TRP A 48 -3.84 3.75 -8.92
C TRP A 48 -3.61 3.03 -10.25
N LEU A 49 -4.68 2.47 -10.82
CA LEU A 49 -4.59 1.82 -12.12
C LEU A 49 -4.25 2.87 -13.19
N GLY A 50 -3.24 2.59 -14.02
CA GLY A 50 -2.84 3.49 -15.10
C GLY A 50 -2.04 4.72 -14.67
N GLN A 51 -1.67 4.83 -13.39
CA GLN A 51 -0.85 5.94 -12.89
C GLN A 51 0.42 5.44 -12.22
N SER A 52 1.56 6.05 -12.55
CA SER A 52 2.83 5.78 -11.88
C SER A 52 2.94 6.47 -10.52
N LYS A 53 2.11 7.48 -10.26
CA LYS A 53 2.09 8.21 -8.99
C LYS A 53 1.31 7.46 -7.93
N LEU A 54 1.88 7.39 -6.73
CA LEU A 54 1.27 6.82 -5.54
C LEU A 54 0.84 7.96 -4.61
N THR A 55 -0.28 7.81 -3.91
CA THR A 55 -0.77 8.83 -2.96
C THR A 55 -1.16 8.22 -1.62
N TRP A 56 -1.07 9.02 -0.56
CA TRP A 56 -1.53 8.64 0.77
C TRP A 56 -2.98 9.10 0.94
N GLU A 57 -3.90 8.16 0.89
CA GLU A 57 -5.33 8.43 1.03
C GLU A 57 -5.80 8.08 2.45
N PRO A 58 -6.68 8.90 3.04
CA PRO A 58 -7.34 8.54 4.29
C PRO A 58 -8.20 7.28 4.09
N GLN A 59 -8.37 6.49 5.16
CA GLN A 59 -9.24 5.31 5.12
C GLN A 59 -10.65 5.63 4.63
N GLU A 60 -11.16 6.81 4.96
CA GLU A 60 -12.47 7.29 4.58
C GLU A 60 -12.65 7.45 3.06
N ASN A 61 -11.56 7.61 2.28
CA ASN A 61 -11.62 7.68 0.81
C ASN A 61 -11.70 6.28 0.16
N LEU A 62 -11.46 5.21 0.92
CA LEU A 62 -11.24 3.88 0.39
C LEU A 62 -12.40 2.92 0.69
N ASN A 63 -13.62 3.42 0.89
CA ASN A 63 -14.80 2.64 1.31
C ASN A 63 -15.29 1.58 0.30
N TYR A 64 -14.77 1.61 -0.93
CA TYR A 64 -15.13 0.67 -1.99
C TYR A 64 -14.03 -0.35 -2.31
N VAL A 65 -12.91 -0.35 -1.58
CA VAL A 65 -11.73 -1.21 -1.86
C VAL A 65 -11.22 -1.98 -0.63
N GLN A 66 -12.13 -2.31 0.29
CA GLN A 66 -11.84 -2.95 1.58
C GLN A 66 -11.13 -4.29 1.42
N ASP A 67 -11.41 -5.03 0.35
CA ASP A 67 -10.75 -6.29 0.05
C ASP A 67 -9.26 -6.12 -0.23
N LEU A 68 -8.83 -5.00 -0.83
CA LEU A 68 -7.41 -4.71 -1.05
C LEU A 68 -6.73 -4.32 0.26
N ILE A 69 -7.41 -3.56 1.12
CA ILE A 69 -6.92 -3.25 2.47
C ILE A 69 -6.75 -4.52 3.30
N ALA A 70 -7.74 -5.42 3.28
CA ALA A 70 -7.68 -6.69 3.98
C ALA A 70 -6.51 -7.55 3.48
N ARG A 71 -6.35 -7.68 2.15
CA ARG A 71 -5.22 -8.38 1.53
C ARG A 71 -3.88 -7.79 1.94
N TYR A 72 -3.74 -6.46 1.97
CA TYR A 72 -2.53 -5.81 2.44
C TYR A 72 -2.20 -6.22 3.88
N HIS A 73 -3.14 -6.10 4.81
CA HIS A 73 -2.92 -6.43 6.22
C HIS A 73 -2.61 -7.92 6.43
N GLN A 74 -3.27 -8.80 5.67
CA GLN A 74 -2.93 -10.23 5.67
C GLN A 74 -1.48 -10.44 5.24
N ARG A 75 -1.01 -9.83 4.14
CA ARG A 75 0.39 -9.91 3.69
C ARG A 75 1.36 -9.42 4.78
N GLN A 76 1.05 -8.31 5.46
CA GLN A 76 1.90 -7.79 6.54
C GLN A 76 1.94 -8.73 7.75
N ALA A 77 0.81 -9.31 8.14
CA ALA A 77 0.75 -10.25 9.25
C ALA A 77 1.59 -11.51 8.97
N HIS A 78 1.55 -12.04 7.75
CA HIS A 78 2.37 -13.19 7.35
C HIS A 78 3.86 -12.86 7.39
N LYS A 79 4.28 -11.70 6.86
CA LYS A 79 5.68 -11.25 6.91
C LYS A 79 6.21 -11.16 8.35
N ARG A 80 5.41 -10.61 9.27
CA ARG A 80 5.80 -10.50 10.69
C ARG A 80 5.94 -11.86 11.39
N LYS A 81 5.10 -12.84 11.03
CA LYS A 81 5.22 -14.22 11.56
C LYS A 81 6.49 -14.89 11.06
N THR A 82 6.81 -14.73 9.77
CA THR A 82 8.01 -15.33 9.17
C THR A 82 9.30 -14.75 9.74
N THR A 83 9.36 -13.44 10.00
CA THR A 83 10.55 -12.82 10.60
C THR A 83 10.75 -13.26 12.04
N LYS A 84 9.67 -13.28 12.85
CA LYS A 84 9.73 -13.73 14.25
C LYS A 84 10.23 -15.17 14.37
N ASN A 85 9.73 -16.09 13.53
CA ASN A 85 10.16 -17.49 13.56
C ASN A 85 11.63 -17.68 13.18
N ARG A 86 12.17 -16.83 12.28
CA ARG A 86 13.59 -16.86 11.91
C ARG A 86 14.48 -16.37 13.05
N GLU A 87 14.12 -15.24 13.67
CA GLU A 87 14.83 -14.69 14.83
C GLU A 87 14.85 -15.69 16.00
N THR A 88 13.70 -16.30 16.34
CA THR A 88 13.66 -17.29 17.43
C THR A 88 14.50 -18.53 17.16
N ARG A 89 14.67 -18.93 15.90
CA ARG A 89 15.52 -20.07 15.53
C ARG A 89 17.01 -19.74 15.66
N THR A 90 17.42 -18.57 15.17
CA THR A 90 18.82 -18.13 15.26
C THR A 90 19.26 -17.93 16.71
N SER A 91 18.41 -17.37 17.58
CA SER A 91 18.75 -17.18 19.01
C SER A 91 18.82 -18.48 19.83
N LEU A 92 18.21 -19.58 19.37
CA LEU A 92 18.29 -20.89 20.05
C LEU A 92 19.57 -21.66 19.68
N GLU A 93 20.11 -21.44 18.47
CA GLU A 93 21.35 -22.08 18.00
C GLU A 93 22.61 -21.42 18.57
N GLU A 94 22.60 -20.10 18.84
CA GLU A 94 23.74 -19.38 19.43
C GLU A 94 23.93 -19.62 20.94
N GLY A 95 22.95 -20.22 21.62
CA GLY A 95 22.98 -20.48 23.07
C GLY A 95 23.55 -21.84 23.51
N HIS A 96 23.99 -22.71 22.58
CA HIS A 96 24.35 -24.11 22.88
C HIS A 96 25.84 -24.45 22.64
N VAL A 97 26.76 -23.48 22.75
CA VAL A 97 28.21 -23.72 22.54
C VAL A 97 29.07 -23.04 23.61
N THR A 98 28.79 -23.27 24.90
CA THR A 98 29.77 -23.04 25.99
C THR A 98 29.39 -23.86 27.21
N ASP A 99 29.73 -25.15 27.24
CA ASP A 99 30.16 -25.88 28.45
C ASP A 99 30.59 -27.31 28.06
N MET A 100 31.87 -27.46 27.70
CA MET A 100 32.56 -28.76 27.71
C MET A 100 34.00 -28.41 28.14
N SER A 101 34.19 -28.34 29.46
CA SER A 101 35.52 -28.37 30.09
C SER A 101 36.09 -29.79 30.07
#